data_AF-A0A960ZXC5-F1
#
_entry.id   AF-A0A960ZXC5-F1
#
_cell.length_a   1.000
_cell.length_b   1.000
_cell.length_c   1.000
_cell.angle_alpha   90.00
_cell.angle_beta   90.00
_cell.angle_gamma   90.00
#
_symmetry.space_group_name_H-M   'P 1'
#
loop_
_entity.id
_entity.type
_entity.pdbx_description
1 polymer ?
#
loop_
_entity_poly.entity_id
_entity_poly.type
_entity_poly.pdbx_seq_one_letter_code
_entity_poly.pdbx_strand_id
1 'polypeptide(L)'
;IAQLGDKAQAKTIARSSGCPVIPGSDGVVSDLDEAVEVAKELGFPIFIKAVAGGGGKGIRIAHSIDEFARLFLSARAEAEANFGNPGIYLEKMIVNPRHVEIQILGDKHGNYVHFGERDCSIQRRRQKLIEESPSPILTDSLREEMGAASIALAKAAGYYSAGTVEFLVDQDRQFYFMEVNTRIQVEHTVSEECYHVDLVKEQLRVARGETICYKQEELRPQHHVIQFRINAENPSQNFTPSPGKLTEYLPPGGPNVRFDSACYPDCTISPFYDSMIAKLIVRGRTREEAIATARRVLGEFYISGVHTTVPFHTELLTDQAFLSGEYTIRYIDDEMEKGRVFGDPSSKNHA
;
A
#
# COMPACT_ATOMS: atom_id res chain seq x y z
N ILE A 1 -14.18 -11.48 8.94
CA ILE A 1 -14.22 -10.00 8.92
C ILE A 1 -13.83 -9.44 10.28
N ALA A 2 -14.64 -9.60 11.35
CA ALA A 2 -14.34 -9.04 12.67
C ALA A 2 -12.92 -9.37 13.18
N GLN A 3 -12.49 -10.64 13.08
CA GLN A 3 -11.18 -11.09 13.57
C GLN A 3 -9.98 -10.47 12.85
N LEU A 4 -10.11 -10.21 11.54
CA LEU A 4 -9.04 -9.68 10.71
C LEU A 4 -9.13 -8.15 10.56
N GLY A 5 -10.29 -7.56 10.87
CA GLY A 5 -10.49 -6.12 10.91
C GLY A 5 -9.96 -5.48 12.20
N ASP A 6 -9.88 -6.26 13.29
CA ASP A 6 -9.16 -5.85 14.50
C ASP A 6 -7.65 -6.08 14.30
N LYS A 7 -6.87 -4.99 14.31
CA LYS A 7 -5.42 -5.05 14.08
C LYS A 7 -4.68 -5.86 15.13
N ALA A 8 -5.10 -5.82 16.39
CA ALA A 8 -4.46 -6.59 17.45
C ALA A 8 -4.74 -8.08 17.27
N GLN A 9 -5.99 -8.44 17.02
CA GLN A 9 -6.37 -9.83 16.77
C GLN A 9 -5.72 -10.38 15.49
N ALA A 10 -5.68 -9.59 14.41
CA ALA A 10 -5.01 -9.96 13.18
C ALA A 10 -3.51 -10.20 13.39
N LYS A 11 -2.83 -9.37 14.19
CA LYS A 11 -1.42 -9.59 14.58
C LYS A 11 -1.23 -10.86 15.40
N THR A 12 -2.13 -11.16 16.33
CA THR A 12 -2.08 -12.42 17.10
C THR A 12 -2.20 -13.63 16.17
N ILE A 13 -3.13 -13.60 15.21
CA ILE A 13 -3.30 -14.67 14.22
C ILE A 13 -2.03 -14.79 13.37
N ALA A 14 -1.52 -13.67 12.83
CA ALA A 14 -0.29 -13.64 12.04
C ALA A 14 0.89 -14.28 12.79
N ARG A 15 1.11 -13.88 14.05
CA ARG A 15 2.16 -14.45 14.91
C ARG A 15 1.96 -15.96 15.12
N SER A 16 0.73 -16.39 15.40
CA SER A 16 0.42 -17.81 15.61
C SER A 16 0.56 -18.66 14.35
N SER A 17 0.41 -18.06 13.16
CA SER A 17 0.58 -18.72 11.87
C SER A 17 2.03 -18.66 11.35
N GLY A 18 2.98 -18.16 12.14
CA GLY A 18 4.37 -18.01 11.75
C GLY A 18 4.64 -16.87 10.75
N CYS A 19 3.66 -15.98 10.54
CA CYS A 19 3.84 -14.80 9.72
C CYS A 19 4.62 -13.74 10.51
N PRO A 20 5.76 -13.22 10.00
CA PRO A 20 6.53 -12.19 10.68
C PRO A 20 5.67 -10.96 10.97
N VAL A 21 5.67 -10.48 12.21
CA VAL A 21 4.99 -9.25 12.63
C VAL A 21 6.03 -8.20 13.03
N ILE A 22 5.67 -6.91 12.98
CA ILE A 22 6.54 -5.84 13.47
C ILE A 22 6.95 -6.15 14.91
N PRO A 23 8.26 -6.25 15.22
CA PRO A 23 8.73 -6.50 16.57
C PRO A 23 8.23 -5.41 17.52
N GLY A 24 7.83 -5.80 18.73
CA GLY A 24 7.33 -4.86 19.73
C GLY A 24 7.30 -5.50 21.11
N SER A 25 6.96 -4.71 22.12
CA SER A 25 6.73 -5.21 23.48
C SER A 25 5.55 -6.19 23.51
N ASP A 26 5.56 -7.12 24.46
CA ASP A 26 4.44 -8.06 24.67
C ASP A 26 3.30 -7.37 25.43
N GLY A 27 2.70 -6.36 24.80
CA GLY A 27 1.70 -5.49 25.41
C GLY A 27 2.31 -4.27 26.09
N VAL A 28 1.67 -3.82 27.17
CA VAL A 28 2.05 -2.62 27.91
C VAL A 28 3.30 -2.90 28.74
N VAL A 29 4.33 -2.09 28.58
CA VAL A 29 5.50 -2.14 29.46
C VAL A 29 5.16 -1.50 30.81
N SER A 30 5.53 -2.14 31.90
CA SER A 30 5.11 -1.78 33.25
C SER A 30 5.82 -0.53 33.77
N ASP A 31 7.11 -0.39 33.51
CA ASP A 31 7.93 0.72 33.94
C ASP A 31 9.03 1.10 32.93
N LEU A 32 9.85 2.10 33.30
CA LEU A 32 10.91 2.60 32.44
C LEU A 32 12.06 1.59 32.29
N ASP A 33 12.35 0.79 33.31
CA ASP A 33 13.46 -0.16 33.29
C ASP A 33 13.13 -1.31 32.32
N GLU A 34 11.92 -1.86 32.40
CA GLU A 34 11.40 -2.82 31.42
C GLU A 34 11.38 -2.21 30.01
N ALA A 35 10.88 -0.98 29.88
CA ALA A 35 10.81 -0.30 28.58
C ALA A 35 12.20 -0.12 27.95
N VAL A 36 13.23 0.15 28.75
CA VAL A 36 14.62 0.32 28.30
C VAL A 36 15.20 -1.01 27.80
N GLU A 37 14.95 -2.12 28.49
CA GLU A 37 15.43 -3.43 28.05
C GLU A 37 14.77 -3.84 26.73
N VAL A 38 13.44 -3.69 26.63
CA VAL A 38 12.73 -3.96 25.37
C VAL A 38 13.21 -3.04 24.24
N ALA A 39 13.46 -1.75 24.52
CA ALA A 39 13.98 -0.81 23.52
C ALA A 39 15.36 -1.22 22.98
N LYS A 40 16.24 -1.77 23.83
CA LYS A 40 17.56 -2.29 23.40
C LYS A 40 17.41 -3.53 22.51
N GLU A 41 16.49 -4.43 22.86
CA GLU A 41 16.22 -5.64 22.07
C GLU A 41 15.64 -5.31 20.69
N LEU A 42 14.68 -4.37 20.62
CA LEU A 42 14.11 -3.90 19.35
C LEU A 42 15.15 -3.14 18.50
N GLY A 43 16.04 -2.40 19.16
CA GLY A 43 16.97 -1.48 18.54
C GLY A 43 16.29 -0.25 17.96
N PHE A 44 17.00 0.87 17.89
CA PHE A 44 16.46 2.13 17.41
C PHE A 44 16.43 2.23 15.86
N PRO A 45 15.57 3.08 15.27
CA PRO A 45 14.52 3.85 15.93
C PRO A 45 13.31 2.98 16.33
N ILE A 46 12.57 3.44 17.35
CA ILE A 46 11.37 2.78 17.87
C ILE A 46 10.21 3.76 18.04
N PHE A 47 9.01 3.26 17.82
CA PHE A 47 7.78 3.95 18.18
C PHE A 47 7.44 3.69 19.64
N ILE A 48 7.10 4.77 20.34
CA ILE A 48 6.50 4.78 21.67
C ILE A 48 5.03 5.11 21.48
N LYS A 49 4.13 4.17 21.77
CA LYS A 49 2.69 4.30 21.48
C LYS A 49 1.85 4.16 22.74
N ALA A 50 0.89 5.06 22.92
CA ALA A 50 -0.12 4.94 23.96
C ALA A 50 -1.22 3.93 23.57
N VAL A 51 -1.67 3.11 24.51
CA VAL A 51 -2.76 2.14 24.30
C VAL A 51 -4.06 2.84 23.91
N ALA A 52 -4.35 3.97 24.53
CA ALA A 52 -5.57 4.75 24.29
C ALA A 52 -5.43 5.81 23.17
N GLY A 53 -4.30 5.84 22.45
CA GLY A 53 -4.01 6.84 21.42
C GLY A 53 -4.63 6.52 20.06
N GLY A 54 -5.68 7.24 19.67
CA GLY A 54 -6.28 7.18 18.32
C GLY A 54 -5.85 8.36 17.43
N GLY A 55 -5.74 8.13 16.12
CA GLY A 55 -5.58 9.20 15.12
C GLY A 55 -4.21 9.90 15.08
N GLY A 56 -3.14 9.22 15.52
CA GLY A 56 -1.77 9.76 15.50
C GLY A 56 -1.38 10.59 16.72
N LYS A 57 -2.30 10.78 17.68
CA LYS A 57 -1.99 11.37 19.01
C LYS A 57 -1.39 10.30 19.93
N GLY A 58 -0.37 10.66 20.71
CA GLY A 58 0.31 9.73 21.62
C GLY A 58 1.32 8.78 20.95
N ILE A 59 1.87 9.15 19.79
CA ILE A 59 2.98 8.44 19.13
C ILE A 59 4.23 9.31 19.21
N ARG A 60 5.32 8.78 19.76
CA ARG A 60 6.65 9.40 19.72
C ARG A 60 7.64 8.47 19.04
N ILE A 61 8.68 9.05 18.47
CA ILE A 61 9.77 8.31 17.84
C ILE A 61 11.03 8.57 18.67
N ALA A 62 11.66 7.52 19.13
CA ALA A 62 13.00 7.58 19.69
C ALA A 62 13.97 6.96 18.68
N HIS A 63 15.03 7.68 18.38
CA HIS A 63 16.17 7.34 17.52
C HIS A 63 17.39 6.90 18.32
N SER A 64 17.42 7.14 19.63
CA SER A 64 18.49 6.66 20.51
C SER A 64 18.00 6.39 21.93
N ILE A 65 18.83 5.68 22.70
CA ILE A 65 18.56 5.38 24.10
C ILE A 65 18.54 6.64 24.96
N ASP A 66 19.35 7.65 24.62
CA ASP A 66 19.49 8.89 25.39
C ASP A 66 18.19 9.72 25.39
N GLU A 67 17.46 9.71 24.27
CA GLU A 67 16.18 10.40 24.20
C GLU A 67 14.99 9.53 24.62
N PHE A 68 15.14 8.21 24.55
CA PHE A 68 14.07 7.25 24.82
C PHE A 68 13.40 7.48 26.18
N ALA A 69 14.18 7.54 27.26
CA ALA A 69 13.64 7.66 28.61
C ALA A 69 12.78 8.92 28.79
N ARG A 70 13.25 10.05 28.26
CA ARG A 70 12.52 11.33 28.28
C ARG A 70 11.23 11.24 27.47
N LEU A 71 11.29 10.68 26.26
CA LEU A 71 10.13 10.54 25.39
C LEU A 71 9.09 9.56 25.95
N PHE A 72 9.54 8.47 26.57
CA PHE A 72 8.69 7.48 27.22
C PHE A 72 7.90 8.09 28.38
N LEU A 73 8.60 8.75 29.31
CA LEU A 73 7.95 9.41 30.46
C LEU A 73 6.97 10.50 30.00
N SER A 74 7.34 11.26 28.97
CA SER A 74 6.46 12.27 28.38
C SER A 74 5.23 11.66 27.72
N ALA A 75 5.37 10.58 26.96
CA ALA A 75 4.25 9.89 26.33
C ALA A 75 3.30 9.29 27.38
N ARG A 76 3.85 8.69 28.45
CA ARG A 76 3.08 8.12 29.56
C ARG A 76 2.25 9.18 30.29
N ALA A 77 2.85 10.32 30.61
CA ALA A 77 2.15 11.43 31.26
C ALA A 77 1.04 12.03 30.37
N GLU A 78 1.29 12.14 29.07
CA GLU A 78 0.30 12.61 28.09
C GLU A 78 -0.87 11.63 27.94
N ALA A 79 -0.59 10.33 27.92
CA ALA A 79 -1.60 9.28 27.84
C ALA A 79 -2.52 9.29 29.07
N GLU A 80 -1.94 9.42 30.27
CA GLU A 80 -2.68 9.58 31.52
C GLU A 80 -3.58 10.83 31.50
N ALA A 81 -3.01 11.99 31.16
CA ALA A 81 -3.72 13.26 31.21
C ALA A 81 -4.88 13.33 30.21
N ASN A 82 -4.72 12.76 29.01
CA ASN A 82 -5.72 12.88 27.94
C ASN A 82 -6.73 11.73 27.93
N PHE A 83 -6.35 10.55 28.42
CA PHE A 83 -7.15 9.33 28.26
C PHE A 83 -7.35 8.54 29.56
N GLY A 84 -6.78 8.97 30.68
CA GLY A 84 -6.87 8.28 31.97
C GLY A 84 -6.23 6.89 31.97
N ASN A 85 -5.32 6.62 31.04
CA ASN A 85 -4.61 5.35 30.92
C ASN A 85 -3.14 5.62 30.55
N PRO A 86 -2.18 5.28 31.43
CA PRO A 86 -0.76 5.55 31.19
C PRO A 86 -0.10 4.43 30.36
N GLY A 87 -0.86 3.45 29.89
CA GLY A 87 -0.33 2.28 29.19
C GLY A 87 0.42 2.68 27.91
N ILE A 88 1.69 2.33 27.86
CA ILE A 88 2.58 2.49 26.70
C ILE A 88 3.03 1.12 26.22
N TYR A 89 3.09 0.93 24.90
CA TYR A 89 3.73 -0.21 24.27
C TYR A 89 4.75 0.28 23.23
N LEU A 90 5.74 -0.55 22.93
CA LEU A 90 6.84 -0.25 22.03
C LEU A 90 6.72 -1.06 20.74
N GLU A 91 7.03 -0.45 19.61
CA GLU A 91 7.15 -1.15 18.33
C GLU A 91 8.42 -0.68 17.60
N LYS A 92 9.10 -1.59 16.91
CA LYS A 92 10.18 -1.24 16.00
C LYS A 92 9.65 -0.28 14.93
N MET A 93 10.36 0.81 14.69
CA MET A 93 10.10 1.66 13.53
C MET A 93 10.85 1.07 12.34
N ILE A 94 10.11 0.56 11.37
CA ILE A 94 10.68 0.20 10.07
C ILE A 94 10.96 1.50 9.32
N VAL A 95 12.23 1.77 9.06
CA VAL A 95 12.68 3.01 8.43
C VAL A 95 12.58 2.89 6.92
N ASN A 96 11.93 3.87 6.29
CA ASN A 96 11.77 3.97 4.83
C ASN A 96 11.40 2.64 4.15
N PRO A 97 10.34 1.95 4.62
CA PRO A 97 9.97 0.65 4.07
C PRO A 97 9.31 0.80 2.71
N ARG A 98 9.16 -0.34 2.07
CA ARG A 98 8.25 -0.59 0.95
C ARG A 98 6.92 -1.08 1.48
N HIS A 99 5.83 -0.70 0.84
CA HIS A 99 4.52 -1.27 1.08
C HIS A 99 4.29 -2.33 0.02
N VAL A 100 4.35 -3.60 0.43
CA VAL A 100 4.14 -4.74 -0.46
C VAL A 100 2.99 -5.56 0.07
N GLU A 101 2.10 -6.00 -0.79
CA GLU A 101 0.90 -6.70 -0.37
C GLU A 101 0.61 -7.93 -1.25
N ILE A 102 0.08 -9.00 -0.66
CA ILE A 102 -0.17 -10.27 -1.33
C ILE A 102 -1.67 -10.45 -1.55
N GLN A 103 -2.07 -10.66 -2.80
CA GLN A 103 -3.44 -11.02 -3.14
C GLN A 103 -3.71 -12.47 -2.78
N ILE A 104 -4.70 -12.73 -1.93
CA ILE A 104 -5.16 -14.09 -1.59
C ILE A 104 -6.59 -14.33 -2.05
N LEU A 105 -6.92 -15.60 -2.26
CA LEU A 105 -8.27 -16.11 -2.48
C LEU A 105 -8.43 -17.43 -1.72
N GLY A 106 -9.42 -17.50 -0.84
CA GLY A 106 -9.82 -18.73 -0.17
C GLY A 106 -11.24 -19.13 -0.54
N ASP A 107 -11.58 -20.42 -0.51
CA ASP A 107 -12.95 -20.91 -0.66
C ASP A 107 -13.52 -21.50 0.64
N LYS A 108 -14.80 -21.89 0.59
CA LYS A 108 -15.51 -22.47 1.75
C LYS A 108 -15.11 -23.93 2.03
N HIS A 109 -14.25 -24.51 1.21
CA HIS A 109 -13.83 -25.91 1.26
C HIS A 109 -12.40 -26.08 1.77
N GLY A 110 -11.76 -24.97 2.17
CA GLY A 110 -10.40 -24.98 2.72
C GLY A 110 -9.30 -24.93 1.66
N ASN A 111 -9.62 -24.56 0.42
CA ASN A 111 -8.62 -24.29 -0.61
C ASN A 111 -8.20 -22.81 -0.58
N TYR A 112 -6.91 -22.55 -0.81
CA TYR A 112 -6.33 -21.22 -0.76
C TYR A 112 -5.25 -21.08 -1.82
N VAL A 113 -5.24 -19.95 -2.52
CA VAL A 113 -4.21 -19.56 -3.49
C VAL A 113 -3.87 -18.08 -3.37
N HIS A 114 -2.68 -17.69 -3.83
CA HIS A 114 -2.26 -16.29 -3.95
C HIS A 114 -1.89 -15.94 -5.40
N PHE A 115 -2.12 -14.67 -5.76
CA PHE A 115 -1.82 -14.10 -7.08
C PHE A 115 -0.67 -13.09 -6.96
N GLY A 116 0.42 -13.58 -6.36
CA GLY A 116 1.64 -12.78 -6.12
C GLY A 116 1.42 -11.53 -5.29
N GLU A 117 2.36 -10.62 -5.44
CA GLU A 117 2.44 -9.35 -4.74
C GLU A 117 2.10 -8.15 -5.62
N ARG A 118 1.82 -7.04 -4.95
CA ARG A 118 1.78 -5.69 -5.52
C ARG A 118 2.72 -4.78 -4.71
N ASP A 119 3.58 -4.04 -5.39
CA ASP A 119 4.28 -2.90 -4.78
C ASP A 119 3.37 -1.69 -4.82
N CYS A 120 3.06 -1.14 -3.65
CA CYS A 120 2.19 0.00 -3.47
C CYS A 120 2.93 1.18 -2.83
N SER A 121 4.26 1.24 -2.96
CA SER A 121 5.08 2.17 -2.18
C SER A 121 5.05 3.61 -2.70
N ILE A 122 4.60 3.86 -3.93
CA ILE A 122 4.38 5.23 -4.41
C ILE A 122 3.10 5.77 -3.78
N GLN A 123 3.29 6.52 -2.70
CA GLN A 123 2.21 7.06 -1.87
C GLN A 123 2.46 8.54 -1.58
N ARG A 124 1.37 9.29 -1.38
CA ARG A 124 1.40 10.64 -0.81
C ARG A 124 0.56 10.66 0.46
N ARG A 125 1.15 11.06 1.60
CA ARG A 125 0.46 11.05 2.90
C ARG A 125 -0.24 9.71 3.19
N ARG A 126 0.45 8.60 2.89
CA ARG A 126 -0.05 7.21 3.02
C ARG A 126 -1.24 6.84 2.10
N GLN A 127 -1.53 7.63 1.08
CA GLN A 127 -2.49 7.28 0.04
C GLN A 127 -1.73 6.78 -1.19
N LYS A 128 -2.03 5.53 -1.62
CA LYS A 128 -1.43 4.91 -2.80
C LYS A 128 -1.82 5.68 -4.07
N LEU A 129 -0.86 5.92 -4.96
CA LEU A 129 -1.04 6.65 -6.23
C LEU A 129 -0.66 5.81 -7.45
N ILE A 130 0.38 4.98 -7.32
CA ILE A 130 0.82 4.02 -8.33
C ILE A 130 1.04 2.68 -7.65
N GLU A 131 0.54 1.63 -8.28
CA GLU A 131 0.74 0.25 -7.85
C GLU A 131 1.28 -0.60 -9.00
N GLU A 132 2.22 -1.50 -8.75
CA GLU A 132 2.76 -2.39 -9.78
C GLU A 132 2.88 -3.84 -9.34
N SER A 133 2.71 -4.76 -10.28
CA SER A 133 2.84 -6.21 -10.08
C SER A 133 3.54 -6.86 -11.28
N PRO A 134 4.56 -7.71 -11.08
CA PRO A 134 5.21 -7.99 -9.79
C PRO A 134 5.95 -6.76 -9.22
N SER A 135 6.35 -6.81 -7.96
CA SER A 135 7.18 -5.77 -7.33
C SER A 135 8.58 -5.75 -7.97
N PRO A 136 9.16 -4.57 -8.25
CA PRO A 136 10.50 -4.46 -8.81
C PRO A 136 11.60 -4.91 -7.84
N ILE A 137 11.30 -5.00 -6.54
CA ILE A 137 12.31 -5.31 -5.52
C ILE A 137 12.24 -6.76 -5.03
N LEU A 138 11.14 -7.50 -5.25
CA LEU A 138 11.03 -8.87 -4.72
C LEU A 138 11.79 -9.88 -5.60
N THR A 139 12.58 -10.74 -4.95
CA THR A 139 13.09 -11.98 -5.57
C THR A 139 11.99 -13.05 -5.59
N ASP A 140 12.15 -14.08 -6.42
CA ASP A 140 11.23 -15.21 -6.45
C ASP A 140 11.11 -15.91 -5.09
N SER A 141 12.23 -16.11 -4.39
CA SER A 141 12.24 -16.71 -3.06
C SER A 141 11.47 -15.88 -2.04
N LEU A 142 11.65 -14.54 -2.05
CA LEU A 142 10.94 -13.66 -1.12
C LEU A 142 9.43 -13.63 -1.43
N ARG A 143 9.07 -13.66 -2.71
CA ARG A 143 7.68 -13.74 -3.17
C ARG A 143 7.01 -15.04 -2.72
N GLU A 144 7.71 -16.17 -2.82
CA GLU A 144 7.22 -17.46 -2.34
C GLU A 144 7.05 -17.46 -0.82
N GLU A 145 7.99 -16.89 -0.07
CA GLU A 145 7.93 -16.78 1.39
C GLU A 145 6.75 -15.92 1.85
N MET A 146 6.61 -14.72 1.29
CA MET A 146 5.49 -13.81 1.58
C MET A 146 4.14 -14.42 1.18
N GLY A 147 4.10 -15.11 0.04
CA GLY A 147 2.93 -15.86 -0.43
C GLY A 147 2.52 -16.94 0.56
N ALA A 148 3.47 -17.78 0.98
CA ALA A 148 3.24 -18.85 1.95
C ALA A 148 2.76 -18.32 3.30
N ALA A 149 3.39 -17.25 3.81
CA ALA A 149 2.98 -16.60 5.06
C ALA A 149 1.54 -16.06 4.97
N SER A 150 1.17 -15.45 3.84
CA SER A 150 -0.18 -14.93 3.60
C SER A 150 -1.24 -16.02 3.56
N ILE A 151 -0.92 -17.16 2.92
CA ILE A 151 -1.81 -18.32 2.87
C ILE A 151 -1.94 -18.99 4.25
N ALA A 152 -0.85 -19.10 5.01
CA ALA A 152 -0.88 -19.64 6.36
C ALA A 152 -1.77 -18.79 7.29
N LEU A 153 -1.64 -17.46 7.22
CA LEU A 153 -2.47 -16.51 7.95
C LEU A 153 -3.95 -16.66 7.56
N ALA A 154 -4.26 -16.69 6.25
CA ALA A 154 -5.62 -16.86 5.76
C ALA A 154 -6.26 -18.17 6.23
N LYS A 155 -5.50 -19.27 6.21
CA LYS A 155 -5.91 -20.59 6.72
C LYS A 155 -6.19 -20.56 8.21
N ALA A 156 -5.30 -19.97 9.00
CA ALA A 156 -5.47 -19.85 10.45
C ALA A 156 -6.73 -19.03 10.82
N ALA A 157 -7.07 -18.03 10.01
CA ALA A 157 -8.27 -17.22 10.17
C ALA A 157 -9.54 -17.86 9.59
N GLY A 158 -9.45 -19.00 8.87
CA GLY A 158 -10.56 -19.58 8.13
C GLY A 158 -11.15 -18.64 7.09
N TYR A 159 -10.31 -17.81 6.47
CA TYR A 159 -10.74 -16.76 5.54
C TYR A 159 -11.16 -17.33 4.19
N TYR A 160 -12.25 -16.82 3.61
CA TYR A 160 -12.65 -17.13 2.24
C TYR A 160 -13.09 -15.85 1.52
N SER A 161 -13.20 -15.92 0.19
CA SER A 161 -13.26 -14.80 -0.76
C SER A 161 -11.88 -14.18 -1.02
N ALA A 162 -11.84 -13.15 -1.86
CA ALA A 162 -10.63 -12.38 -2.11
C ALA A 162 -10.29 -11.50 -0.90
N GLY A 163 -9.01 -11.38 -0.60
CA GLY A 163 -8.49 -10.47 0.42
C GLY A 163 -7.03 -10.15 0.14
N THR A 164 -6.47 -9.24 0.93
CA THR A 164 -5.07 -8.85 0.76
C THR A 164 -4.38 -8.82 2.10
N VAL A 165 -3.19 -9.40 2.16
CA VAL A 165 -2.30 -9.32 3.32
C VAL A 165 -1.23 -8.26 3.02
N GLU A 166 -1.18 -7.20 3.83
CA GLU A 166 -0.24 -6.08 3.64
C GLU A 166 1.01 -6.23 4.51
N PHE A 167 2.15 -5.86 3.96
CA PHE A 167 3.46 -5.94 4.61
C PHE A 167 4.26 -4.65 4.43
N LEU A 168 5.09 -4.35 5.42
CA LEU A 168 6.26 -3.49 5.24
C LEU A 168 7.46 -4.36 4.89
N VAL A 169 8.18 -4.02 3.82
CA VAL A 169 9.47 -4.65 3.48
C VAL A 169 10.58 -3.63 3.71
N ASP A 170 11.58 -3.98 4.50
CA ASP A 170 12.70 -3.11 4.82
C ASP A 170 13.84 -3.21 3.79
N GLN A 171 14.93 -2.48 4.06
CA GLN A 171 16.10 -2.43 3.17
C GLN A 171 16.87 -3.76 3.12
N ASP A 172 16.77 -4.56 4.18
CA ASP A 172 17.39 -5.89 4.31
C ASP A 172 16.46 -7.00 3.77
N ARG A 173 15.39 -6.61 3.07
CA ARG A 173 14.37 -7.50 2.47
C ARG A 173 13.64 -8.35 3.50
N GLN A 174 13.62 -7.94 4.77
CA GLN A 174 12.75 -8.52 5.78
C GLN A 174 11.36 -7.91 5.64
N PHE A 175 10.33 -8.74 5.79
CA PHE A 175 8.94 -8.31 5.68
C PHE A 175 8.21 -8.45 7.01
N TYR A 176 7.27 -7.55 7.25
CA TYR A 176 6.53 -7.46 8.51
C TYR A 176 5.06 -7.22 8.23
N PHE A 177 4.21 -8.11 8.74
CA PHE A 177 2.76 -8.02 8.62
C PHE A 177 2.24 -6.70 9.21
N MET A 178 1.38 -6.03 8.44
CA MET A 178 0.69 -4.81 8.83
C MET A 178 -0.78 -5.07 9.16
N GLU A 179 -1.54 -5.52 8.18
CA GLU A 179 -2.98 -5.70 8.26
C GLU A 179 -3.50 -6.65 7.17
N VAL A 180 -4.75 -7.08 7.31
CA VAL A 180 -5.48 -7.78 6.25
C VAL A 180 -6.65 -6.94 5.80
N ASN A 181 -6.69 -6.61 4.52
CA ASN A 181 -7.86 -6.05 3.88
C ASN A 181 -8.81 -7.21 3.50
N THR A 182 -9.86 -7.40 4.29
CA THR A 182 -10.88 -8.46 4.09
C THR A 182 -11.91 -8.13 3.02
N ARG A 183 -11.44 -7.57 1.90
CA ARG A 183 -12.22 -7.10 0.76
C ARG A 183 -11.33 -7.00 -0.48
N ILE A 184 -11.96 -6.79 -1.63
CA ILE A 184 -11.25 -6.37 -2.84
C ILE A 184 -10.64 -4.97 -2.63
N GLN A 185 -9.48 -4.72 -3.24
CA GLN A 185 -8.80 -3.44 -3.23
C GLN A 185 -8.90 -2.74 -4.59
N VAL A 186 -8.59 -1.44 -4.64
CA VAL A 186 -8.67 -0.63 -5.87
C VAL A 186 -7.73 -1.19 -6.94
N GLU A 187 -6.53 -1.56 -6.50
CA GLU A 187 -5.38 -2.09 -7.22
C GLU A 187 -5.46 -3.60 -7.53
N HIS A 188 -6.58 -4.28 -7.29
CA HIS A 188 -6.73 -5.70 -7.65
C HIS A 188 -6.45 -5.96 -9.14
N THR A 189 -6.71 -4.97 -9.99
CA THR A 189 -6.56 -5.02 -11.44
C THR A 189 -5.13 -5.30 -11.89
N VAL A 190 -4.09 -4.88 -11.15
CA VAL A 190 -2.72 -5.24 -11.54
C VAL A 190 -2.48 -6.74 -11.36
N SER A 191 -3.08 -7.36 -10.33
CA SER A 191 -3.03 -8.82 -10.15
C SER A 191 -3.87 -9.54 -11.20
N GLU A 192 -5.05 -9.03 -11.56
CA GLU A 192 -5.89 -9.63 -12.60
C GLU A 192 -5.18 -9.67 -13.96
N GLU A 193 -4.56 -8.56 -14.37
CA GLU A 193 -3.83 -8.47 -15.64
C GLU A 193 -2.51 -9.25 -15.62
N CYS A 194 -1.85 -9.35 -14.45
CA CYS A 194 -0.59 -10.06 -14.29
C CYS A 194 -0.80 -11.59 -14.32
N TYR A 195 -1.86 -12.09 -13.69
CA TYR A 195 -2.13 -13.52 -13.55
C TYR A 195 -3.24 -14.06 -14.47
N HIS A 196 -3.92 -13.18 -15.21
CA HIS A 196 -5.05 -13.50 -16.08
C HIS A 196 -6.22 -14.17 -15.34
N VAL A 197 -6.60 -13.61 -14.19
CA VAL A 197 -7.70 -14.09 -13.35
C VAL A 197 -8.63 -12.94 -12.99
N ASP A 198 -9.94 -13.14 -13.19
CA ASP A 198 -10.98 -12.19 -12.80
C ASP A 198 -11.34 -12.41 -11.33
N LEU A 199 -10.75 -11.59 -10.44
CA LEU A 199 -10.88 -11.72 -9.00
C LEU A 199 -12.30 -11.44 -8.54
N VAL A 200 -13.01 -10.49 -9.16
CA VAL A 200 -14.39 -10.16 -8.82
C VAL A 200 -15.32 -11.33 -9.14
N LYS A 201 -15.13 -11.96 -10.30
CA LYS A 201 -15.86 -13.19 -10.66
C LYS A 201 -15.54 -14.33 -9.71
N GLU A 202 -14.28 -14.52 -9.33
CA GLU A 202 -13.90 -15.55 -8.35
C GLU A 202 -14.55 -15.31 -6.97
N GLN A 203 -14.68 -14.05 -6.51
CA GLN A 203 -15.44 -13.73 -5.30
C GLN A 203 -16.90 -14.21 -5.40
N LEU A 204 -17.55 -13.99 -6.55
CA LEU A 204 -18.93 -14.43 -6.78
C LEU A 204 -19.06 -15.96 -6.81
N ARG A 205 -18.09 -16.67 -7.41
CA ARG A 205 -18.04 -18.14 -7.45
C ARG A 205 -17.87 -18.72 -6.05
N VAL A 206 -16.92 -18.21 -5.27
CA VAL A 206 -16.73 -18.60 -3.86
C VAL A 206 -17.99 -18.31 -3.03
N ALA A 207 -18.65 -17.17 -3.25
CA ALA A 207 -19.90 -16.85 -2.55
C ALA A 207 -21.00 -17.89 -2.82
N ARG A 208 -21.07 -18.41 -4.06
CA ARG A 208 -21.97 -19.51 -4.48
C ARG A 208 -21.57 -20.89 -3.93
N GLY A 209 -20.43 -20.99 -3.26
CA GLY A 209 -19.93 -22.26 -2.71
C GLY A 209 -19.16 -23.11 -3.71
N GLU A 210 -18.74 -22.54 -4.84
CA GLU A 210 -17.83 -23.22 -5.76
C GLU A 210 -16.43 -23.35 -5.16
N THR A 211 -15.70 -24.36 -5.61
CA THR A 211 -14.30 -24.60 -5.24
C THR A 211 -13.36 -23.83 -6.15
N ILE A 212 -12.24 -23.36 -5.59
CA ILE A 212 -11.12 -22.82 -6.39
C ILE A 212 -10.59 -23.92 -7.33
N CYS A 213 -10.41 -23.59 -8.61
CA CYS A 213 -9.95 -24.54 -9.63
C CYS A 213 -8.45 -24.40 -9.99
N TYR A 214 -7.72 -23.54 -9.30
CA TYR A 214 -6.30 -23.26 -9.56
C TYR A 214 -5.40 -24.04 -8.62
N LYS A 215 -4.25 -24.48 -9.11
CA LYS A 215 -3.13 -24.88 -8.24
C LYS A 215 -2.12 -23.75 -8.12
N GLN A 216 -1.52 -23.59 -6.95
CA GLN A 216 -0.54 -22.52 -6.70
C GLN A 216 0.68 -22.58 -7.65
N GLU A 217 1.07 -23.79 -8.07
CA GLU A 217 2.16 -24.02 -9.02
C GLU A 217 1.87 -23.53 -10.45
N GLU A 218 0.60 -23.40 -10.82
CA GLU A 218 0.15 -22.93 -12.15
C GLU A 218 0.05 -21.40 -12.22
N LEU A 219 -0.01 -20.73 -11.06
CA LEU A 219 -0.14 -19.27 -10.97
C LEU A 219 1.25 -18.63 -11.05
N ARG A 220 1.58 -18.10 -12.23
CA ARG A 220 2.82 -17.37 -12.49
C ARG A 220 2.51 -16.00 -13.12
N PRO A 221 3.24 -14.95 -12.76
CA PRO A 221 3.07 -13.64 -13.38
C PRO A 221 3.43 -13.74 -14.87
N GLN A 222 2.53 -13.28 -15.75
CA GLN A 222 2.73 -13.32 -17.20
C GLN A 222 3.25 -11.99 -17.77
N HIS A 223 3.02 -10.90 -17.04
CA HIS A 223 3.34 -9.54 -17.45
C HIS A 223 3.82 -8.73 -16.26
N HIS A 224 4.45 -7.61 -16.55
CA HIS A 224 4.56 -6.50 -15.60
C HIS A 224 3.41 -5.54 -15.85
N VAL A 225 2.70 -5.17 -14.78
CA VAL A 225 1.49 -4.36 -14.84
C VAL A 225 1.62 -3.20 -13.87
N ILE A 226 1.26 -2.01 -14.32
CA ILE A 226 1.28 -0.78 -13.53
C ILE A 226 -0.11 -0.14 -13.59
N GLN A 227 -0.65 0.22 -12.43
CA GLN A 227 -1.85 1.02 -12.29
C GLN A 227 -1.48 2.44 -11.87
N PHE A 228 -2.12 3.42 -12.50
CA PHE A 228 -2.10 4.83 -12.13
C PHE A 228 -3.49 5.26 -11.67
N ARG A 229 -3.58 5.88 -10.50
CA ARG A 229 -4.82 6.50 -10.02
C ARG A 229 -4.98 7.90 -10.61
N ILE A 230 -5.97 8.07 -11.47
CA ILE A 230 -6.30 9.36 -12.06
C ILE A 230 -7.28 10.05 -11.13
N ASN A 231 -6.81 11.06 -10.41
CA ASN A 231 -7.61 11.81 -9.45
C ASN A 231 -7.78 13.25 -9.90
N ALA A 232 -8.92 13.85 -9.55
CA ALA A 232 -9.21 15.27 -9.68
C ALA A 232 -8.49 16.05 -8.57
N GLU A 233 -7.17 16.16 -8.68
CA GLU A 233 -6.27 16.84 -7.75
C GLU A 233 -5.26 17.67 -8.52
N ASN A 234 -4.73 18.72 -7.91
CA ASN A 234 -3.69 19.56 -8.50
C ASN A 234 -2.31 19.26 -7.87
N PRO A 235 -1.44 18.45 -8.50
CA PRO A 235 -0.12 18.10 -7.95
C PRO A 235 0.78 19.30 -7.66
N SER A 236 0.74 20.34 -8.51
CA SER A 236 1.58 21.54 -8.35
C SER A 236 1.14 22.41 -7.17
N GLN A 237 -0.08 22.19 -6.68
CA GLN A 237 -0.61 22.79 -5.46
C GLN A 237 -0.81 21.74 -4.38
N ASN A 238 0.22 20.95 -4.09
CA ASN A 238 0.24 19.99 -2.98
C ASN A 238 -0.92 18.97 -3.05
N PHE A 239 -1.30 18.56 -4.26
CA PHE A 239 -2.39 17.63 -4.52
C PHE A 239 -3.72 18.10 -3.89
N THR A 240 -4.02 19.39 -4.01
CA THR A 240 -5.30 19.95 -3.55
C THR A 240 -6.44 19.40 -4.41
N PRO A 241 -7.57 18.93 -3.82
CA PRO A 241 -8.71 18.46 -4.59
C PRO A 241 -9.24 19.51 -5.57
N SER A 242 -9.62 19.06 -6.76
CA SER A 242 -10.12 19.87 -7.86
C SER A 242 -11.48 19.36 -8.36
N PRO A 243 -12.54 19.38 -7.52
CA PRO A 243 -13.88 19.00 -7.95
C PRO A 243 -14.37 19.93 -9.06
N GLY A 244 -15.23 19.45 -9.94
CA GLY A 244 -15.71 20.22 -11.07
C GLY A 244 -16.24 19.36 -12.20
N LYS A 245 -16.66 20.03 -13.27
CA LYS A 245 -17.21 19.36 -14.45
C LYS A 245 -16.10 19.01 -15.44
N LEU A 246 -16.08 17.77 -15.91
CA LEU A 246 -15.18 17.33 -16.97
C LEU A 246 -15.70 17.87 -18.32
N THR A 247 -15.14 18.99 -18.79
CA THR A 247 -15.59 19.64 -20.02
C THR A 247 -15.15 18.89 -21.27
N GLU A 248 -14.00 18.24 -21.21
CA GLU A 248 -13.52 17.31 -22.23
C GLU A 248 -13.02 16.06 -21.53
N TYR A 249 -13.33 14.91 -22.11
CA TYR A 249 -12.97 13.61 -21.56
C TYR A 249 -12.80 12.61 -22.70
N LEU A 250 -11.55 12.29 -23.02
CA LEU A 250 -11.18 11.28 -23.99
C LEU A 250 -10.27 10.25 -23.31
N PRO A 251 -10.81 9.14 -22.80
CA PRO A 251 -10.01 8.10 -22.15
C PRO A 251 -9.09 7.44 -23.18
N PRO A 252 -7.83 7.13 -22.82
CA PRO A 252 -6.89 6.52 -23.73
C PRO A 252 -7.18 5.01 -23.87
N GLY A 253 -6.58 4.37 -24.88
CA GLY A 253 -6.80 2.96 -25.13
C GLY A 253 -5.71 2.30 -25.96
N GLY A 254 -6.11 1.28 -26.73
CA GLY A 254 -5.22 0.49 -27.57
C GLY A 254 -4.62 -0.73 -26.87
N PRO A 255 -3.66 -1.42 -27.51
CA PRO A 255 -3.05 -2.62 -26.98
C PRO A 255 -2.42 -2.39 -25.60
N ASN A 256 -2.56 -3.39 -24.73
CA ASN A 256 -1.99 -3.41 -23.37
C ASN A 256 -2.52 -2.33 -22.41
N VAL A 257 -3.70 -1.77 -22.70
CA VAL A 257 -4.35 -0.78 -21.86
C VAL A 257 -5.69 -1.32 -21.37
N ARG A 258 -5.91 -1.23 -20.07
CA ARG A 258 -7.21 -1.36 -19.42
C ARG A 258 -7.53 -0.06 -18.71
N PHE A 259 -8.78 0.37 -18.81
CA PHE A 259 -9.21 1.64 -18.25
C PHE A 259 -10.55 1.45 -17.53
N ASP A 260 -10.53 1.60 -16.21
CA ASP A 260 -11.70 1.44 -15.37
C ASP A 260 -12.16 2.83 -14.91
N SER A 261 -13.34 3.27 -15.34
CA SER A 261 -13.91 4.57 -14.94
C SER A 261 -15.44 4.51 -14.93
N ALA A 262 -16.04 5.35 -14.07
CA ALA A 262 -17.46 5.65 -14.08
C ALA A 262 -17.77 7.03 -14.70
N CYS A 263 -16.73 7.76 -15.13
CA CYS A 263 -16.86 9.08 -15.73
C CYS A 263 -17.20 8.99 -17.22
N TYR A 264 -17.80 10.06 -17.71
CA TYR A 264 -18.21 10.26 -19.10
C TYR A 264 -18.09 11.76 -19.41
N PRO A 265 -18.15 12.19 -20.69
CA PRO A 265 -18.16 13.62 -21.03
C PRO A 265 -19.25 14.36 -20.23
N ASP A 266 -18.94 15.56 -19.74
CA ASP A 266 -19.81 16.37 -18.87
C ASP A 266 -20.06 15.82 -17.46
N CYS A 267 -19.43 14.72 -17.04
CA CYS A 267 -19.51 14.22 -15.67
C CYS A 267 -18.99 15.26 -14.68
N THR A 268 -19.65 15.38 -13.51
CA THR A 268 -19.22 16.29 -12.44
C THR A 268 -18.58 15.51 -11.31
N ILE A 269 -17.31 15.79 -11.04
CA ILE A 269 -16.59 15.29 -9.88
C ILE A 269 -17.05 16.05 -8.64
N SER A 270 -17.65 15.32 -7.72
CA SER A 270 -18.21 15.86 -6.48
C SER A 270 -17.12 16.19 -5.45
N PRO A 271 -17.26 17.27 -4.66
CA PRO A 271 -16.38 17.55 -3.53
C PRO A 271 -16.63 16.62 -2.32
N PHE A 272 -17.70 15.81 -2.35
CA PHE A 272 -18.13 15.00 -1.20
C PHE A 272 -17.57 13.57 -1.18
N TYR A 273 -16.92 13.13 -2.26
CA TYR A 273 -16.40 11.77 -2.40
C TYR A 273 -14.91 11.78 -2.69
N ASP A 274 -14.33 10.59 -2.84
CA ASP A 274 -12.97 10.43 -3.34
C ASP A 274 -12.79 11.13 -4.71
N SER A 275 -11.61 11.70 -4.94
CA SER A 275 -11.26 12.46 -6.13
C SER A 275 -11.04 11.59 -7.38
N MET A 276 -11.08 10.26 -7.27
CA MET A 276 -10.80 9.34 -8.35
C MET A 276 -11.76 9.49 -9.54
N ILE A 277 -11.17 9.79 -10.70
CA ILE A 277 -11.80 9.86 -12.01
C ILE A 277 -11.75 8.48 -12.68
N ALA A 278 -10.58 7.85 -12.64
CA ALA A 278 -10.33 6.57 -13.30
C ALA A 278 -9.13 5.84 -12.71
N LYS A 279 -9.04 4.55 -13.02
CA LYS A 279 -7.82 3.76 -12.90
C LYS A 279 -7.30 3.49 -14.31
N LEU A 280 -6.06 3.87 -14.57
CA LEU A 280 -5.38 3.51 -15.80
C LEU A 280 -4.45 2.34 -15.53
N ILE A 281 -4.65 1.22 -16.20
CA ILE A 281 -3.84 0.01 -16.05
C ILE A 281 -3.12 -0.26 -17.37
N VAL A 282 -1.81 -0.40 -17.30
CA VAL A 282 -0.96 -0.72 -18.46
C VAL A 282 -0.13 -1.95 -18.17
N ARG A 283 0.14 -2.74 -19.19
CA ARG A 283 0.98 -3.94 -19.07
C ARG A 283 2.07 -4.02 -20.13
N GLY A 284 3.13 -4.76 -19.83
CA GLY A 284 4.21 -5.08 -20.75
C GLY A 284 4.80 -6.44 -20.41
N ARG A 285 5.62 -7.01 -21.30
CA ARG A 285 6.35 -8.26 -20.98
C ARG A 285 7.40 -8.03 -19.90
N THR A 286 7.92 -6.81 -19.86
CA THR A 286 8.84 -6.33 -18.81
C THR A 286 8.31 -5.02 -18.22
N ARG A 287 8.90 -4.61 -17.11
CA ARG A 287 8.61 -3.32 -16.47
C ARG A 287 8.87 -2.14 -17.40
N GLU A 288 9.95 -2.20 -18.18
CA GLU A 288 10.33 -1.17 -19.16
C GLU A 288 9.28 -1.04 -20.26
N GLU A 289 8.75 -2.16 -20.77
CA GLU A 289 7.65 -2.15 -21.74
C GLU A 289 6.35 -1.58 -21.15
N ALA A 290 6.04 -1.91 -19.89
CA ALA A 290 4.87 -1.36 -19.20
C ALA A 290 5.01 0.17 -19.01
N ILE A 291 6.20 0.65 -18.63
CA ILE A 291 6.54 2.08 -18.53
C ILE A 291 6.45 2.76 -19.90
N ALA A 292 6.95 2.13 -20.97
CA ALA A 292 6.83 2.67 -22.33
C ALA A 292 5.36 2.80 -22.75
N THR A 293 4.52 1.81 -22.41
CA THR A 293 3.07 1.87 -22.62
C THR A 293 2.45 3.00 -21.80
N ALA A 294 2.82 3.16 -20.53
CA ALA A 294 2.36 4.26 -19.68
C ALA A 294 2.67 5.64 -20.29
N ARG A 295 3.89 5.85 -20.79
CA ARG A 295 4.33 7.12 -21.41
C ARG A 295 3.47 7.49 -22.61
N ARG A 296 3.16 6.51 -23.47
CA ARG A 296 2.26 6.73 -24.63
C ARG A 296 0.86 7.12 -24.15
N VAL A 297 0.28 6.32 -23.27
CA VAL A 297 -1.13 6.39 -22.89
C VAL A 297 -1.45 7.63 -22.07
N LEU A 298 -0.56 8.03 -21.15
CA LEU A 298 -0.73 9.27 -20.40
C LEU A 298 -0.56 10.52 -21.28
N GLY A 299 0.25 10.43 -22.35
CA GLY A 299 0.36 11.50 -23.36
C GLY A 299 -0.86 11.62 -24.28
N GLU A 300 -1.62 10.55 -24.46
CA GLU A 300 -2.88 10.52 -25.21
C GLU A 300 -4.10 10.91 -24.37
N PHE A 301 -3.98 10.88 -23.04
CA PHE A 301 -5.11 11.09 -22.15
C PHE A 301 -5.50 12.57 -22.07
N TYR A 302 -6.65 12.90 -22.64
CA TYR A 302 -7.16 14.26 -22.66
C TYR A 302 -8.34 14.44 -21.71
N ILE A 303 -8.15 15.31 -20.73
CA ILE A 303 -9.15 15.65 -19.72
C ILE A 303 -9.02 17.13 -19.35
N SER A 304 -10.15 17.85 -19.34
CA SER A 304 -10.20 19.28 -19.02
C SER A 304 -11.38 19.64 -18.12
N GLY A 305 -11.37 20.85 -17.57
CA GLY A 305 -12.36 21.36 -16.63
C GLY A 305 -12.00 21.15 -15.15
N VAL A 306 -11.04 20.27 -14.87
CA VAL A 306 -10.44 20.06 -13.54
C VAL A 306 -8.93 19.83 -13.67
N HIS A 307 -8.17 20.07 -12.59
CA HIS A 307 -6.80 19.58 -12.48
C HIS A 307 -6.79 18.07 -12.21
N THR A 308 -5.75 17.38 -12.67
CA THR A 308 -5.60 15.93 -12.46
C THR A 308 -4.18 15.52 -12.05
N THR A 309 -4.04 14.27 -11.60
CA THR A 309 -2.74 13.63 -11.31
C THR A 309 -1.97 13.18 -12.56
N VAL A 310 -2.51 13.35 -13.77
CA VAL A 310 -1.84 12.93 -15.03
C VAL A 310 -0.44 13.57 -15.19
N PRO A 311 -0.24 14.88 -14.95
CA PRO A 311 1.08 15.50 -15.06
C PRO A 311 2.10 14.92 -14.07
N PHE A 312 1.67 14.62 -12.84
CA PHE A 312 2.51 13.96 -11.84
C PHE A 312 2.96 12.56 -12.29
N HIS A 313 2.02 11.75 -12.78
CA HIS A 313 2.34 10.41 -13.31
C HIS A 313 3.31 10.49 -14.49
N THR A 314 3.11 11.47 -15.37
CA THR A 314 3.97 11.70 -16.53
C THR A 314 5.39 12.07 -16.12
N GLU A 315 5.53 12.93 -15.11
CA GLU A 315 6.82 13.31 -14.55
C GLU A 315 7.55 12.10 -13.95
N LEU A 316 6.87 11.28 -13.15
CA LEU A 316 7.45 10.08 -12.54
C LEU A 316 7.95 9.07 -13.57
N LEU A 317 7.37 9.00 -14.76
CA LEU A 317 7.86 8.13 -15.84
C LEU A 317 9.21 8.55 -16.41
N THR A 318 9.77 9.70 -16.00
CA THR A 318 11.13 10.13 -16.32
C THR A 318 12.04 10.21 -15.10
N ASP A 319 11.49 9.93 -13.92
CA ASP A 319 12.19 10.00 -12.65
C ASP A 319 13.12 8.80 -12.44
N GLN A 320 14.39 9.06 -12.11
CA GLN A 320 15.39 7.99 -11.98
C GLN A 320 15.07 7.02 -10.84
N ALA A 321 14.58 7.50 -9.69
CA ALA A 321 14.24 6.65 -8.56
C ALA A 321 13.04 5.75 -8.89
N PHE A 322 12.04 6.26 -9.61
CA PHE A 322 10.94 5.44 -10.10
C PHE A 322 11.43 4.39 -11.13
N LEU A 323 12.27 4.79 -12.08
CA LEU A 323 12.79 3.92 -13.14
C LEU A 323 13.72 2.81 -12.61
N SER A 324 14.61 3.13 -11.67
CA SER A 324 15.45 2.12 -11.00
C SER A 324 14.68 1.27 -10.00
N GLY A 325 13.50 1.72 -9.58
CA GLY A 325 12.76 1.09 -8.51
C GLY A 325 13.44 1.31 -7.17
N GLU A 326 13.99 2.49 -6.90
CA GLU A 326 14.65 2.91 -5.64
C GLU A 326 13.83 4.02 -4.94
N TYR A 327 12.62 3.69 -4.51
CA TYR A 327 11.72 4.57 -3.78
C TYR A 327 11.22 3.91 -2.50
N THR A 328 10.49 4.61 -1.65
CA THR A 328 9.91 4.07 -0.40
C THR A 328 8.55 4.69 -0.18
N ILE A 329 7.80 4.27 0.84
CA ILE A 329 6.50 4.88 1.17
C ILE A 329 6.56 6.39 1.43
N ARG A 330 7.75 6.91 1.75
CA ARG A 330 8.01 8.31 2.05
C ARG A 330 8.47 9.11 0.83
N TYR A 331 8.79 8.46 -0.29
CA TYR A 331 9.51 9.08 -1.41
C TYR A 331 8.87 10.39 -1.91
N ILE A 332 7.56 10.39 -2.18
CA ILE A 332 6.86 11.60 -2.65
C ILE A 332 6.85 12.69 -1.58
N ASP A 333 6.56 12.32 -0.33
CA ASP A 333 6.51 13.26 0.79
C ASP A 333 7.91 13.88 1.05
N ASP A 334 8.99 13.07 1.01
CA ASP A 334 10.38 13.50 1.17
C ASP A 334 10.81 14.48 0.06
N GLU A 335 10.47 14.18 -1.19
CA GLU A 335 10.80 15.06 -2.32
C GLU A 335 10.06 16.40 -2.23
N MET A 336 8.79 16.39 -1.82
CA MET A 336 8.03 17.62 -1.58
C MET A 336 8.58 18.42 -0.39
N GLU A 337 9.02 17.75 0.69
CA GLU A 337 9.69 18.40 1.83
C GLU A 337 11.02 19.05 1.43
N LYS A 338 11.73 18.49 0.44
CA LYS A 338 12.93 19.11 -0.18
C LYS A 338 12.61 20.25 -1.16
N GLY A 339 11.33 20.53 -1.41
CA GLY A 339 10.86 21.62 -2.27
C GLY A 339 10.55 21.22 -3.72
N ARG A 340 10.54 19.92 -4.06
CA ARG A 340 10.11 19.47 -5.39
C ARG A 340 8.62 19.74 -5.58
N VAL A 341 8.26 20.40 -6.67
CA VAL A 341 6.87 20.63 -7.08
C VAL A 341 6.54 19.71 -8.24
N PHE A 342 5.63 18.78 -8.00
CA PHE A 342 5.20 17.80 -9.00
C PHE A 342 4.17 18.37 -9.96
N GLY A 343 4.23 17.95 -11.23
CA GLY A 343 3.21 18.29 -12.23
C GLY A 343 3.20 19.77 -12.65
N ASP A 344 4.25 20.52 -12.32
CA ASP A 344 4.45 21.88 -12.81
C ASP A 344 4.93 21.84 -14.28
N PRO A 345 4.19 22.41 -15.24
CA PRO A 345 4.62 22.47 -16.64
C PRO A 345 5.97 23.19 -16.85
N SER A 346 6.37 24.05 -15.90
CA SER A 346 7.62 24.81 -15.91
C SER A 346 8.83 24.04 -15.36
N SER A 347 8.64 22.87 -14.73
CA SER A 347 9.74 22.04 -14.20
C SER A 347 10.55 21.32 -15.29
N LYS A 348 10.23 21.54 -16.58
CA LYS A 348 11.09 21.14 -17.69
C LYS A 348 12.37 21.99 -17.70
N ASN A 349 13.43 21.39 -17.14
CA ASN A 349 14.87 21.64 -17.35
C ASN A 349 15.60 22.04 -16.07
N HIS A 350 16.18 21.05 -15.40
CA HIS A 350 17.63 21.06 -15.16
C HIS A 350 18.14 19.64 -15.44
N ALA A 351 18.66 19.47 -16.65
CA ALA A 351 19.47 18.32 -17.04
C ALA A 351 20.81 18.33 -16.30
#